data_AF-A0A0S2LI63-F1
#
_entry.id   AF-A0A0S2LI63-F1
#
_cell.length_a   1.000
_cell.length_b   1.000
_cell.length_c   1.000
_cell.angle_alpha   90.00
_cell.angle_beta   90.00
_cell.angle_gamma   90.00
#
_symmetry.space_group_name_H-M   'P 1'
#
loop_
_entity.id
_entity.type
_entity.pdbx_description
1 polymer ?
#
loop_
_entity_poly.entity_id
_entity_poly.type
_entity_poly.pdbx_seq_one_letter_code
_entity_poly.pdbx_strand_id
1 'polypeptide(L)'
;MGFFDLFSSSSVVPVNTDIPKPRSDASVNAPPPDQHKTVAQFIQEAPAAKYFFDSRRNEDQADTELCRLTPNGGRSCVKVAMHSAALFKSMQSLGFYCALPAEPTRTHMECNRLPGSSR
;
A
#
# COMPACT_ATOMS: atom_id res chain seq x y z
N MET A 1 -26.95 -37.87 -2.91
CA MET A 1 -27.14 -37.58 -1.48
C MET A 1 -25.85 -37.98 -0.78
N GLY A 2 -25.00 -37.16 -0.18
CA GLY A 2 -24.82 -35.72 -0.04
C GLY A 2 -23.47 -35.61 0.70
N PHE A 3 -22.48 -34.92 0.14
CA PHE A 3 -21.15 -34.75 0.74
C PHE A 3 -20.86 -33.26 0.82
N PHE A 4 -21.44 -32.61 1.82
CA PHE A 4 -21.10 -31.25 2.22
C PHE A 4 -21.08 -31.19 3.75
N ASP A 5 -20.19 -30.33 4.26
CA ASP A 5 -20.16 -29.77 5.61
C ASP A 5 -19.40 -30.57 6.68
N LEU A 6 -18.08 -30.45 6.66
CA LEU A 6 -17.22 -30.91 7.75
C LEU A 6 -16.10 -29.91 8.08
N PHE A 7 -16.44 -28.63 8.26
CA PHE A 7 -15.60 -27.68 9.01
C PHE A 7 -16.48 -26.68 9.77
N SER A 8 -17.11 -27.12 10.86
CA SER A 8 -17.67 -26.23 11.88
C SER A 8 -17.13 -26.66 13.24
N SER A 9 -15.91 -26.20 13.55
CA SER A 9 -15.38 -26.17 14.91
C SER A 9 -15.25 -24.72 15.32
N SER A 10 -16.35 -24.13 15.78
CA SER A 10 -16.29 -22.92 16.60
C SER A 10 -15.74 -23.32 17.97
N SER A 11 -14.42 -23.28 18.11
CA SER A 11 -13.80 -23.24 19.43
C SER A 11 -14.09 -21.86 20.03
N VAL A 12 -15.15 -21.77 20.84
CA VAL A 12 -15.46 -20.58 21.63
C VAL A 12 -14.42 -20.48 22.73
N VAL A 13 -13.33 -19.75 22.46
CA VAL A 13 -12.38 -19.34 23.49
C VAL A 13 -13.07 -18.28 24.35
N PRO A 14 -13.06 -18.38 25.68
CA PRO A 14 -13.61 -17.31 26.52
C PRO A 14 -12.88 -16.00 26.22
N VAL A 15 -13.62 -15.01 25.73
CA VAL A 15 -13.09 -13.67 25.43
C VAL A 15 -12.70 -13.02 26.74
N ASN A 16 -11.40 -12.91 26.99
CA ASN A 16 -10.87 -12.07 28.05
C ASN A 16 -11.14 -10.60 27.67
N THR A 17 -11.93 -9.89 28.48
CA THR A 17 -12.37 -8.50 28.21
C THR A 17 -11.27 -7.44 28.36
N ASP A 18 -10.05 -7.84 28.74
CA ASP A 18 -8.91 -6.94 28.95
C ASP A 18 -7.94 -6.86 27.75
N ILE A 19 -8.36 -7.28 26.55
CA ILE A 19 -7.54 -7.11 25.35
C ILE A 19 -7.67 -5.66 24.88
N PRO A 20 -6.60 -4.83 24.90
CA PRO A 20 -6.65 -3.50 24.33
C PRO A 20 -7.04 -3.60 22.86
N LYS A 21 -8.01 -2.80 22.43
CA LYS A 21 -8.46 -2.74 21.04
C LYS A 21 -7.21 -2.69 20.14
N PRO A 22 -7.06 -3.62 19.16
CA PRO A 22 -5.92 -3.60 18.26
C PRO A 22 -5.76 -2.20 17.70
N ARG A 23 -4.55 -1.63 17.81
CA ARG A 23 -4.25 -0.33 17.20
C ARG A 23 -4.55 -0.48 15.71
N SER A 24 -5.56 0.23 15.23
CA SER A 24 -5.96 0.14 13.84
C SER A 24 -4.81 0.63 12.94
N ASP A 25 -4.61 -0.02 11.79
CA ASP A 25 -3.70 0.46 10.74
C ASP A 25 -4.04 1.88 10.28
N ALA A 26 -5.28 2.32 10.54
CA ALA A 26 -5.74 3.68 10.37
C ALA A 26 -4.86 4.71 11.10
N SER A 27 -4.46 4.43 12.35
CA SER A 27 -3.69 5.35 13.20
C SER A 27 -2.18 5.08 13.17
N VAL A 28 -1.73 3.85 12.92
CA VAL A 28 -0.30 3.49 12.95
C VAL A 28 0.41 3.92 11.67
N ASN A 29 -0.19 3.62 10.51
CA ASN A 29 0.40 3.88 9.20
C ASN A 29 -0.28 5.07 8.50
N ALA A 30 -0.85 6.01 9.25
CA ALA A 30 -1.47 7.21 8.69
C ALA A 30 -0.44 7.99 7.86
N PRO A 31 -0.70 8.27 6.57
CA PRO A 31 0.17 9.13 5.79
C PRO A 31 0.15 10.53 6.39
N PRO A 32 1.30 11.14 6.71
CA PRO A 32 1.32 12.53 7.12
C PRO A 32 0.82 13.42 5.96
N PRO A 33 0.01 14.46 6.28
CA PRO A 33 -0.89 15.08 5.30
C PRO A 33 -0.15 15.83 4.19
N ASP A 34 0.99 16.45 4.49
CA ASP A 34 1.73 17.22 3.49
C ASP A 34 2.45 16.31 2.49
N GLN A 35 3.04 15.22 2.97
CA GLN A 35 3.66 14.22 2.12
C GLN A 35 2.61 13.48 1.27
N HIS A 36 1.40 13.25 1.80
CA HIS A 36 0.28 12.75 1.00
C HIS A 36 -0.08 13.69 -0.17
N LYS A 37 -0.10 15.00 0.06
CA LYS A 37 -0.31 16.00 -1.00
C LYS A 37 0.78 15.93 -2.08
N THR A 38 2.05 15.80 -1.67
CA THR A 38 3.17 15.64 -2.62
C THR A 38 2.98 14.41 -3.51
N VAL A 39 2.58 13.28 -2.92
CA VAL A 39 2.28 12.05 -3.67
C VAL A 39 1.11 12.27 -4.63
N ALA A 40 0.03 12.91 -4.16
CA ALA A 40 -1.14 13.20 -4.99
C ALA A 40 -0.80 14.10 -6.19
N GLN A 41 0.01 15.15 -5.99
CA GLN A 41 0.48 16.04 -7.06
C GLN A 41 1.32 15.29 -8.08
N PHE A 42 2.28 14.48 -7.63
CA PHE A 42 3.11 13.67 -8.52
C PHE A 42 2.31 12.63 -9.34
N ILE A 43 1.19 12.16 -8.79
CA ILE A 43 0.27 11.25 -9.50
C ILE A 43 -0.59 11.99 -10.51
N GLN A 44 -1.06 13.21 -10.19
CA GLN A 44 -1.88 14.02 -11.08
C GLN A 44 -1.17 14.36 -12.40
N GLU A 45 0.15 14.47 -12.39
CA GLU A 45 0.96 14.67 -13.60
C GLU A 45 0.87 13.51 -14.60
N ALA A 46 0.69 12.27 -14.12
CA ALA A 46 0.67 11.08 -14.98
C ALA A 46 -0.19 9.94 -14.38
N PRO A 47 -1.52 10.12 -14.25
CA PRO A 47 -2.38 9.23 -13.48
C PRO A 47 -2.52 7.82 -14.09
N ALA A 48 -2.19 7.65 -15.38
CA ALA A 48 -2.21 6.37 -16.07
C ALA A 48 -0.84 5.64 -16.04
N ALA A 49 0.20 6.24 -15.45
CA ALA A 49 1.51 5.63 -15.35
C ALA A 49 1.53 4.48 -14.34
N LYS A 50 2.51 3.58 -14.50
CA LYS A 50 2.86 2.59 -13.49
C LYS A 50 3.83 3.21 -12.49
N TYR A 51 3.49 3.07 -11.22
CA TYR A 51 4.27 3.59 -10.10
C TYR A 51 4.93 2.44 -9.33
N PHE A 52 6.07 2.71 -8.71
CA PHE A 52 6.75 1.74 -7.86
C PHE A 52 7.57 2.41 -6.76
N PHE A 53 7.72 1.73 -5.62
CA PHE A 53 8.55 2.16 -4.49
C PHE A 53 9.14 0.94 -3.78
N ASP A 54 10.30 1.09 -3.13
CA ASP A 54 10.93 -0.02 -2.39
C ASP A 54 10.35 -0.14 -0.97
N SER A 55 9.87 -1.33 -0.60
CA SER A 55 9.32 -1.57 0.74
C SER A 55 10.39 -1.84 1.79
N ARG A 56 11.59 -2.32 1.40
CA ARG A 56 12.66 -2.77 2.30
C ARG A 56 13.61 -1.67 2.72
N ARG A 57 13.87 -0.68 1.85
CA ARG A 57 14.95 0.29 2.07
C ARG A 57 14.82 1.09 3.37
N ASN A 58 13.61 1.20 3.92
CA ASN A 58 13.25 2.22 4.89
C ASN A 58 12.44 1.65 6.06
N GLU A 59 12.73 0.42 6.51
CA GLU A 59 12.08 -0.16 7.70
C GLU A 59 12.27 0.74 8.94
N ASP A 60 13.46 1.35 9.08
CA ASP A 60 13.79 2.24 10.20
C ASP A 60 13.76 3.74 9.84
N GLN A 61 13.61 4.08 8.56
CA GLN A 61 13.71 5.47 8.08
C GLN A 61 12.43 5.92 7.36
N ALA A 62 12.09 7.20 7.48
CA ALA A 62 10.88 7.76 6.87
C ALA A 62 11.25 8.55 5.60
N ASP A 63 11.91 7.92 4.63
CA ASP A 63 12.47 8.55 3.42
C ASP A 63 12.29 7.69 2.16
N THR A 64 11.06 7.23 1.94
CA THR A 64 10.71 6.48 0.72
C THR A 64 10.78 7.32 -0.56
N GLU A 65 11.03 6.64 -1.67
CA GLU A 65 11.02 7.25 -2.99
C GLU A 65 9.92 6.60 -3.83
N LEU A 66 9.08 7.44 -4.44
CA LEU A 66 8.03 7.02 -5.36
C LEU A 66 8.48 7.31 -6.80
N CYS A 67 8.58 6.27 -7.60
CA CYS A 67 9.00 6.37 -9.00
C CYS A 67 7.87 6.02 -9.96
N ARG A 68 7.91 6.58 -11.17
CA ARG A 68 7.05 6.22 -12.30
C ARG A 68 7.88 5.96 -13.55
N LEU A 69 7.38 5.09 -14.42
CA LEU A 69 7.93 4.90 -15.76
C LEU A 69 7.53 6.06 -16.66
N THR A 70 8.49 6.68 -17.35
CA THR A 70 8.20 7.71 -18.35
C THR A 70 7.97 7.09 -19.71
N PRO A 71 7.23 7.77 -20.63
CA PRO A 71 7.00 7.26 -21.99
C PRO A 71 8.28 6.99 -22.77
N ASN A 72 9.37 7.70 -22.45
CA ASN A 72 10.67 7.58 -23.09
C ASN A 72 11.51 6.39 -22.57
N GLY A 73 10.93 5.53 -21.72
CA GLY A 73 11.62 4.41 -21.07
C GLY A 73 12.49 4.80 -19.87
N GLY A 74 12.48 6.08 -19.48
CA GLY A 74 13.16 6.56 -18.28
C GLY A 74 12.35 6.33 -17.00
N ARG A 75 12.94 6.73 -15.86
CA ARG A 75 12.29 6.73 -14.56
C ARG A 75 12.30 8.15 -14.01
N SER A 76 11.15 8.60 -13.51
CA SER A 76 11.01 9.87 -12.79
C SER A 76 10.62 9.53 -11.36
N CYS A 77 11.35 10.05 -10.38
CA CYS A 77 11.18 9.71 -8.98
C CYS A 77 11.05 10.96 -8.12
N VAL A 78 10.24 10.86 -7.06
CA VAL A 78 10.07 11.88 -6.04
C VAL A 78 10.39 11.27 -4.67
N LYS A 79 11.22 11.95 -3.89
CA LYS A 79 11.47 11.58 -2.50
C LYS A 79 10.31 12.04 -1.63
N VAL A 80 9.83 11.14 -0.78
CA VAL A 80 8.69 11.33 0.08
C VAL A 80 9.12 10.95 1.50
N ALA A 81 9.12 11.93 2.40
CA ALA A 81 9.55 11.72 3.77
C ALA A 81 8.49 10.96 4.61
N MET A 82 8.18 9.71 4.24
CA MET A 82 7.29 8.80 4.95
C MET A 82 7.72 7.34 4.81
N HIS A 83 7.26 6.47 5.72
CA HIS A 83 7.48 5.03 5.65
C HIS A 83 6.72 4.37 4.48
N SER A 84 7.19 3.20 4.05
CA SER A 84 6.63 2.44 2.92
C SER A 84 5.17 2.04 3.15
N ALA A 85 4.79 1.69 4.39
CA ALA A 85 3.41 1.39 4.76
C ALA A 85 2.48 2.61 4.65
N ALA A 86 2.96 3.80 5.04
CA ALA A 86 2.22 5.04 4.87
C ALA A 86 2.07 5.40 3.38
N LEU A 87 3.13 5.21 2.58
CA LEU A 87 3.07 5.42 1.13
C LEU A 87 2.10 4.46 0.44
N PHE A 88 2.11 3.18 0.83
CA PHE A 88 1.15 2.17 0.39
C PHE A 88 -0.31 2.60 0.64
N LYS A 89 -0.59 3.14 1.83
CA LYS A 89 -1.93 3.63 2.18
C LYS A 89 -2.31 4.90 1.43
N SER A 90 -1.35 5.81 1.23
CA SER A 90 -1.52 7.00 0.40
C SER A 90 -1.94 6.62 -1.04
N MET A 91 -1.23 5.69 -1.66
CA MET A 91 -1.56 5.20 -3.01
C MET A 91 -2.96 4.57 -3.08
N GLN A 92 -3.33 3.76 -2.09
CA GLN A 92 -4.67 3.15 -2.02
C GLN A 92 -5.78 4.19 -1.89
N SER A 93 -5.60 5.22 -1.06
CA SER A 93 -6.59 6.32 -0.97
C SER A 93 -6.75 7.10 -2.28
N LEU A 94 -5.75 7.07 -3.15
CA LEU A 94 -5.77 7.68 -4.48
C LEU A 94 -6.27 6.72 -5.57
N GLY A 95 -6.76 5.54 -5.19
CA GLY A 95 -7.37 4.58 -6.10
C GLY A 95 -6.37 3.72 -6.86
N PHE A 96 -5.20 3.44 -6.27
CA PHE A 96 -4.21 2.49 -6.79
C PHE A 96 -4.19 1.21 -5.98
N TYR A 97 -3.97 0.08 -6.67
CA TYR A 97 -3.63 -1.18 -6.06
C TYR A 97 -2.12 -1.40 -6.20
N CYS A 98 -1.46 -1.69 -5.08
CA CYS A 98 -0.03 -1.96 -5.06
C CYS A 98 0.24 -3.39 -4.58
N ALA A 99 1.14 -4.09 -5.25
CA ALA A 99 1.54 -5.45 -4.90
C ALA A 99 3.03 -5.69 -5.13
N LEU A 100 3.57 -6.68 -4.42
CA LEU A 100 4.88 -7.22 -4.77
C LEU A 100 4.79 -7.97 -6.11
N PRO A 101 5.83 -7.88 -6.95
CA PRO A 101 5.97 -8.71 -8.13
C PRO A 101 5.94 -10.21 -7.78
N ALA A 102 5.54 -11.03 -8.74
CA ALA A 102 5.56 -12.49 -8.59
C ALA A 102 6.99 -13.05 -8.42
N GLU A 103 7.99 -12.30 -8.90
CA GLU A 103 9.40 -12.64 -8.77
C GLU A 103 9.88 -12.40 -7.32
N PRO A 104 10.20 -13.46 -6.55
CA PRO A 104 10.46 -13.37 -5.11
C PRO A 104 11.71 -12.57 -4.76
N THR A 105 12.61 -12.35 -5.73
CA THR A 105 13.83 -11.55 -5.52
C THR A 105 13.56 -10.04 -5.54
N ARG A 106 12.40 -9.60 -6.03
CA ARG A 106 12.02 -8.19 -6.16
C ARG A 106 11.16 -7.76 -4.98
N THR A 107 11.52 -6.62 -4.38
CA THR A 107 10.79 -6.04 -3.24
C THR A 107 10.32 -4.62 -3.48
N HIS A 108 10.42 -4.16 -4.71
CA HIS A 108 9.68 -2.96 -5.08
C HIS A 108 8.21 -3.31 -5.18
N MET A 109 7.36 -2.51 -4.55
CA MET A 109 5.92 -2.56 -4.74
C MET A 109 5.58 -1.95 -6.09
N GLU A 110 4.74 -2.61 -6.88
CA GLU A 110 4.22 -2.09 -8.14
C GLU A 110 2.77 -1.64 -7.96
N CYS A 111 2.51 -0.36 -8.20
CA CYS A 111 1.22 0.28 -8.05
C CYS A 111 0.58 0.54 -9.42
N ASN A 112 -0.63 0.02 -9.61
CA ASN A 112 -1.43 0.20 -10.81
C ASN A 112 -2.78 0.83 -10.44
N ARG A 113 -3.31 1.68 -11.32
CA ARG A 113 -4.60 2.32 -11.07
C ARG A 113 -5.72 1.29 -11.09
N LEU A 114 -6.63 1.36 -10.12
CA LEU A 114 -7.78 0.47 -10.07
C LEU A 114 -8.78 0.81 -11.17
N PRO A 115 -9.34 -0.20 -11.87
CA PRO A 115 -10.44 0.04 -12.79
C PRO A 115 -11.65 0.58 -12.00
N GLY A 116 -12.16 1.75 -12.40
CA GLY A 116 -13.31 2.39 -11.75
C GLY A 116 -12.98 3.40 -10.64
N SER A 117 -11.70 3.65 -10.31
CA SER A 117 -11.30 4.71 -9.37
C SER A 117 -11.17 6.11 -10.02
N SER A 118 -11.57 6.26 -11.28
CA SER A 118 -11.74 7.56 -11.95
C SER A 118 -13.13 8.09 -11.67
N ARG A 119 -13.34 8.67 -10.50
CA ARG A 119 -14.55 9.41 -10.19
C ARG A 119 -14.19 10.77 -9.62
#